data_AF-A0A843HZ93-F1
#
_entry.id   AF-A0A843HZ93-F1
#
_cell.length_a   1.000
_cell.length_b   1.000
_cell.length_c   1.000
_cell.angle_alpha   90.00
_cell.angle_beta   90.00
_cell.angle_gamma   90.00
#
_symmetry.space_group_name_H-M   'P 1'
#
loop_
_entity.id
_entity.type
_entity.pdbx_description
1 polymer ?
#
loop_
_entity_poly.entity_id
_entity_poly.type
_entity_poly.pdbx_seq_one_letter_code
_entity_poly.pdbx_strand_id
1 'polypeptide(L)'
;MGTDVVRQRDEWIFDNCKLLDFDKQALIKYYIRKMLVKTQQMFEYDNLPDTIPKKDYLLIKQTQGHVTIAKAPDGKLYAFRGGLGGSPNPYYLPTISIVANPALKFNKTFTIDEDCVVILNDGLYQGLLPAIEHVAYLLAECDISFKFACINIRIPALVDAPNDTAKREAEEFFKQIEEGKKIGVIGDETFFDKLSVYNYANSDTSITHLIELKQYILGTFYQELGIKSTFNMKREAINEAEAGMSDSILFPSIDEMLEQEQIGWDKVNKMFGTNVKVRLKSVWYDAKEKKDLSTELMESEIEKNEGTSQDEEANAEVKEEDQKNE
;
A
#
# COMPACT_ATOMS: atom_id res chain seq x y z
N MET A 1 -17.03 10.52 -43.29
CA MET A 1 -16.90 9.05 -43.30
C MET A 1 -15.83 8.71 -42.29
N GLY A 2 -16.24 8.27 -41.09
CA GLY A 2 -15.30 7.79 -40.09
C GLY A 2 -14.76 6.45 -40.55
N THR A 3 -13.45 6.34 -40.69
CA THR A 3 -12.79 5.07 -40.96
C THR A 3 -12.80 4.26 -39.68
N ASP A 4 -13.74 3.31 -39.58
CA ASP A 4 -13.71 2.21 -38.61
C ASP A 4 -12.55 1.28 -38.96
N VAL A 5 -11.32 1.77 -38.77
CA VAL A 5 -10.15 0.90 -38.72
C VAL A 5 -10.18 0.24 -37.36
N VAL A 6 -10.52 -1.06 -37.33
CA VAL A 6 -10.32 -1.89 -36.14
C VAL A 6 -8.82 -1.86 -35.84
N ARG A 7 -8.45 -1.03 -34.85
CA ARG A 7 -7.06 -0.89 -34.40
C ARG A 7 -6.53 -2.27 -34.01
N GLN A 8 -5.32 -2.58 -34.44
CA GLN A 8 -4.70 -3.87 -34.13
C GLN A 8 -4.51 -3.98 -32.61
N ARG A 9 -4.54 -5.21 -32.07
CA ARG A 9 -4.43 -5.46 -30.61
C ARG A 9 -3.21 -4.76 -30.00
N ASP A 10 -2.13 -4.67 -30.75
CA ASP A 10 -0.89 -4.03 -30.32
C ASP A 10 -1.05 -2.50 -30.19
N GLU A 11 -1.85 -1.86 -31.04
CA GLU A 11 -2.16 -0.43 -30.93
C GLU A 11 -2.99 -0.13 -29.66
N TRP A 12 -3.91 -1.02 -29.27
CA TRP A 12 -4.68 -0.88 -28.03
C TRP A 12 -3.83 -0.95 -26.76
N ILE A 13 -2.77 -1.78 -26.77
CA ILE A 13 -1.89 -1.97 -25.61
C ILE A 13 -1.07 -0.70 -25.35
N PHE A 14 -0.59 -0.04 -26.42
CA PHE A 14 0.28 1.12 -26.31
C PHE A 14 -0.44 2.48 -26.41
N ASP A 15 -1.69 2.54 -26.91
CA ASP A 15 -2.50 3.78 -26.93
C ASP A 15 -2.75 4.34 -25.52
N ASN A 16 -2.82 3.47 -24.52
CA ASN A 16 -2.92 3.86 -23.11
C ASN A 16 -1.54 4.08 -22.47
N CYS A 17 -0.46 3.66 -23.13
CA CYS A 17 0.92 3.94 -22.76
C CYS A 17 1.29 5.35 -23.28
N LYS A 18 0.66 6.37 -22.70
CA LYS A 18 1.30 7.68 -22.69
C LYS A 18 2.58 7.49 -21.91
N LEU A 19 3.74 7.67 -22.55
CA LEU A 19 5.00 7.83 -21.83
C LEU A 19 4.68 8.70 -20.63
N LEU A 20 4.91 8.18 -19.42
CA LEU A 20 4.85 9.03 -18.25
C LEU A 20 5.94 10.07 -18.51
N ASP A 21 5.54 11.25 -18.97
CA ASP A 21 6.28 12.44 -18.61
C ASP A 21 6.50 12.28 -17.11
N PHE A 22 7.74 12.34 -16.66
CA PHE A 22 8.12 12.20 -15.25
C PHE A 22 7.60 13.40 -14.41
N ASP A 23 6.42 13.91 -14.77
CA ASP A 23 5.55 14.72 -13.97
C ASP A 23 5.27 13.98 -12.66
N LYS A 24 5.65 14.65 -11.59
CA LYS A 24 5.52 14.14 -10.23
C LYS A 24 4.09 13.76 -9.90
N GLN A 25 3.11 14.55 -10.34
CA GLN A 25 1.70 14.28 -10.06
C GLN A 25 1.18 13.04 -10.80
N ALA A 26 1.63 12.82 -12.03
CA ALA A 26 1.34 11.60 -12.78
C ALA A 26 1.94 10.35 -12.11
N LEU A 27 3.20 10.42 -11.65
CA LEU A 27 3.87 9.34 -10.92
C LEU A 27 3.17 9.01 -9.60
N ILE A 28 2.81 10.03 -8.81
CA ILE A 28 2.06 9.85 -7.56
C ILE A 28 0.74 9.12 -7.83
N LYS A 29 -0.06 9.60 -8.79
CA LYS A 29 -1.33 8.97 -9.17
C LYS A 29 -1.14 7.53 -9.67
N TYR A 30 -0.07 7.26 -10.39
CA TYR A 30 0.28 5.91 -10.84
C TYR A 30 0.52 4.97 -9.64
N TYR A 31 1.35 5.39 -8.68
CA TYR A 31 1.62 4.58 -7.48
C TYR A 31 0.38 4.39 -6.60
N ILE A 32 -0.42 5.44 -6.40
CA ILE A 32 -1.69 5.34 -5.66
C ILE A 32 -2.60 4.29 -6.29
N ARG A 33 -2.85 4.37 -7.60
CA ARG A 33 -3.70 3.40 -8.32
C ARG A 33 -3.14 1.99 -8.22
N LYS A 34 -1.83 1.83 -8.38
CA LYS A 34 -1.17 0.53 -8.30
C LYS A 34 -1.31 -0.12 -6.93
N MET A 35 -1.16 0.66 -5.85
CA MET A 35 -1.33 0.19 -4.48
C MET A 35 -2.79 -0.14 -4.19
N LEU A 36 -3.73 0.73 -4.56
CA LEU A 36 -5.17 0.46 -4.40
C LEU A 36 -5.59 -0.83 -5.10
N VAL A 37 -5.12 -1.09 -6.33
CA VAL A 37 -5.42 -2.34 -7.05
C VAL A 37 -4.96 -3.58 -6.27
N LYS A 38 -3.81 -3.51 -5.59
CA LYS A 38 -3.31 -4.61 -4.76
C LYS A 38 -4.16 -4.81 -3.51
N THR A 39 -4.51 -3.72 -2.82
CA THR A 39 -5.30 -3.77 -1.58
C THR A 39 -6.76 -4.19 -1.82
N GLN A 40 -7.25 -4.19 -3.07
CA GLN A 40 -8.55 -4.79 -3.43
C GLN A 40 -8.61 -6.31 -3.24
N GLN A 41 -7.46 -6.98 -3.07
CA GLN A 41 -7.39 -8.42 -2.84
C GLN A 41 -7.25 -8.80 -1.36
N MET A 42 -7.25 -7.84 -0.43
CA MET A 42 -7.12 -8.10 1.01
C MET A 42 -8.26 -8.93 1.57
N PHE A 43 -9.49 -8.61 1.15
CA PHE A 43 -10.70 -9.21 1.70
C PHE A 43 -11.53 -9.96 0.64
N GLU A 44 -12.18 -11.01 1.12
CA GLU A 44 -13.22 -11.75 0.43
C GLU A 44 -14.52 -11.67 1.21
N TYR A 45 -15.63 -11.55 0.47
CA TYR A 45 -16.97 -11.41 1.02
C TYR A 45 -17.86 -12.51 0.45
N ASP A 46 -18.56 -13.21 1.33
CA ASP A 46 -19.64 -14.12 0.94
C ASP A 46 -20.99 -13.42 1.10
N ASN A 47 -21.94 -13.73 0.21
CA ASN A 47 -23.32 -13.22 0.23
C ASN A 47 -23.46 -11.70 0.20
N LEU A 48 -22.47 -10.99 -0.35
CA LEU A 48 -22.54 -9.55 -0.55
C LEU A 48 -23.71 -9.23 -1.50
N PRO A 49 -24.60 -8.26 -1.19
CA PRO A 49 -25.71 -7.91 -2.07
C PRO A 49 -25.22 -7.49 -3.47
N ASP A 50 -25.94 -7.86 -4.53
CA ASP A 50 -25.57 -7.53 -5.93
C ASP A 50 -25.43 -6.03 -6.19
N THR A 51 -26.16 -5.21 -5.42
CA THR A 51 -26.11 -3.74 -5.46
C THR A 51 -24.89 -3.15 -4.76
N ILE A 52 -24.06 -3.97 -4.11
CA ILE A 52 -22.81 -3.58 -3.44
C ILE A 52 -21.65 -4.34 -4.11
N PRO A 53 -21.09 -3.83 -5.21
CA PRO A 53 -19.91 -4.43 -5.82
C PRO A 53 -18.71 -4.33 -4.86
N LYS A 54 -18.03 -5.46 -4.62
CA LYS A 54 -16.84 -5.53 -3.74
C LYS A 54 -15.83 -4.43 -4.04
N LYS A 55 -15.54 -4.23 -5.33
CA LYS A 55 -14.56 -3.26 -5.82
C LYS A 55 -14.89 -1.84 -5.36
N ASP A 56 -16.14 -1.43 -5.51
CA ASP A 56 -16.57 -0.06 -5.21
C ASP A 56 -16.73 0.15 -3.69
N TYR A 57 -17.23 -0.87 -2.97
CA TYR A 57 -17.28 -0.90 -1.52
C TYR A 57 -15.89 -0.68 -0.89
N LEU A 58 -14.91 -1.52 -1.27
CA LEU A 58 -13.55 -1.42 -0.75
C LEU A 58 -12.89 -0.11 -1.16
N LEU A 59 -13.09 0.36 -2.40
CA LEU A 59 -12.50 1.60 -2.85
C LEU A 59 -13.01 2.81 -2.06
N ILE A 60 -14.32 2.91 -1.81
CA ILE A 60 -14.88 3.98 -0.97
C ILE A 60 -14.25 3.92 0.41
N LYS A 61 -14.26 2.74 1.03
CA LYS A 61 -13.76 2.52 2.38
C LYS A 61 -12.26 2.83 2.52
N GLN A 62 -11.42 2.35 1.60
CA GLN A 62 -9.97 2.60 1.62
C GLN A 62 -9.61 4.06 1.35
N THR A 63 -10.43 4.79 0.60
CA THR A 63 -10.16 6.20 0.23
C THR A 63 -10.81 7.22 1.14
N GLN A 64 -11.85 6.84 1.86
CA GLN A 64 -12.58 7.72 2.78
C GLN A 64 -12.33 7.38 4.25
N GLY A 65 -11.89 6.15 4.54
CA GLY A 65 -11.77 5.62 5.89
C GLY A 65 -13.05 4.99 6.44
N HIS A 66 -14.18 5.16 5.76
CA HIS A 66 -15.45 4.52 6.12
C HIS A 66 -16.38 4.40 4.91
N VAL A 67 -17.46 3.65 5.09
CA VAL A 67 -18.54 3.52 4.11
C VAL A 67 -19.88 3.46 4.81
N THR A 68 -20.90 4.10 4.25
CA THR A 68 -22.27 4.06 4.79
C THR A 68 -23.11 3.04 4.05
N ILE A 69 -23.65 2.06 4.77
CA ILE A 69 -24.59 1.07 4.25
C ILE A 69 -26.00 1.50 4.63
N ALA A 70 -26.84 1.71 3.62
CA ALA A 70 -28.23 2.10 3.82
C ALA A 70 -29.12 1.68 2.64
N LYS A 71 -30.45 1.66 2.87
CA LYS A 71 -31.43 1.44 1.81
C LYS A 71 -31.64 2.70 0.97
N ALA A 72 -31.65 2.53 -0.35
CA ALA A 72 -32.03 3.57 -1.30
C ALA A 72 -33.56 3.57 -1.53
N PRO A 73 -34.12 4.54 -2.31
CA PRO A 73 -35.56 4.62 -2.56
C PRO A 73 -36.16 3.39 -3.26
N ASP A 74 -35.35 2.60 -3.96
CA ASP A 74 -35.74 1.32 -4.56
C ASP A 74 -35.87 0.18 -3.54
N GLY A 75 -35.62 0.46 -2.25
CA GLY A 75 -35.67 -0.49 -1.15
C GLY A 75 -34.44 -1.39 -1.03
N LYS A 76 -33.46 -1.28 -1.95
CA LYS A 76 -32.25 -2.11 -1.96
C LYS A 76 -31.12 -1.46 -1.16
N LEU A 77 -30.21 -2.30 -0.67
CA LEU A 77 -29.03 -1.87 0.07
C LEU A 77 -27.92 -1.40 -0.86
N TYR A 78 -27.29 -0.28 -0.54
CA TYR A 78 -26.12 0.21 -1.27
C TYR A 78 -25.03 0.65 -0.31
N ALA A 79 -23.80 0.68 -0.83
CA ALA A 79 -22.65 1.27 -0.17
C ALA A 79 -22.44 2.68 -0.70
N PHE A 80 -22.44 3.67 0.21
CA PHE A 80 -22.36 5.08 -0.14
C PHE A 80 -21.12 5.74 0.46
N ARG A 81 -20.56 6.67 -0.31
CA ARG A 81 -19.69 7.73 0.21
C ARG A 81 -20.59 8.76 0.90
N GLY A 82 -20.57 8.75 2.24
CA GLY A 82 -21.39 9.63 3.08
C GLY A 82 -20.53 10.55 3.96
N GLY A 83 -20.95 11.81 4.13
CA GLY A 83 -20.32 12.73 5.07
C GLY A 83 -20.80 12.47 6.50
N LEU A 84 -19.88 12.31 7.44
CA LEU A 84 -20.22 12.08 8.85
C LEU A 84 -20.36 13.41 9.58
N GLY A 85 -21.32 13.52 10.51
CA GLY A 85 -21.52 14.73 11.30
C GLY A 85 -22.57 14.55 12.39
N GLY A 86 -23.33 15.62 12.63
CA GLY A 86 -24.40 15.66 13.63
C GLY A 86 -23.91 16.12 15.00
N SER A 87 -24.80 16.08 16.01
CA SER A 87 -24.40 16.34 17.38
C SER A 87 -23.54 15.15 17.85
N PRO A 88 -22.32 15.38 18.35
CA PRO A 88 -21.47 14.29 18.79
C PRO A 88 -22.12 13.46 19.90
N ASN A 89 -21.84 12.17 19.92
CA ASN A 89 -22.19 11.29 21.05
C ASN A 89 -21.24 11.56 22.26
N PRO A 90 -21.39 10.85 23.40
CA PRO A 90 -20.52 11.05 24.58
C PRO A 90 -19.02 10.85 24.34
N TYR A 91 -18.64 10.21 23.24
CA TYR A 91 -17.25 9.97 22.83
C TYR A 91 -16.80 10.90 21.69
N TYR A 92 -17.56 11.96 21.42
CA TYR A 92 -17.29 12.91 20.34
C TYR A 92 -17.34 12.31 18.93
N LEU A 93 -18.02 11.17 18.76
CA LEU A 93 -18.19 10.51 17.47
C LEU A 93 -19.44 11.03 16.73
N PRO A 94 -19.43 11.00 15.38
CA PRO A 94 -20.57 11.42 14.59
C PRO A 94 -21.80 10.55 14.84
N THR A 95 -22.99 11.15 14.75
CA THR A 95 -24.28 10.49 14.98
C THR A 95 -25.12 10.37 13.71
N ILE A 96 -24.78 11.12 12.66
CA ILE A 96 -25.47 11.08 11.37
C ILE A 96 -24.51 10.85 10.21
N SER A 97 -25.01 10.20 9.16
CA SER A 97 -24.34 10.11 7.86
C SER A 97 -25.22 10.76 6.79
N ILE A 98 -24.65 11.73 6.06
CA ILE A 98 -25.31 12.48 4.99
C ILE A 98 -24.86 11.89 3.66
N VAL A 99 -25.80 11.29 2.93
CA VAL A 99 -25.55 10.63 1.64
C VAL A 99 -26.23 11.41 0.54
N ALA A 100 -25.47 11.75 -0.50
CA ALA A 100 -25.99 12.30 -1.75
C ALA A 100 -25.49 11.46 -2.93
N ASN A 101 -26.42 10.82 -3.64
CA ASN A 101 -26.16 10.02 -4.84
C ASN A 101 -27.02 10.54 -6.02
N PRO A 102 -26.43 11.32 -6.94
CA PRO A 102 -27.14 11.85 -8.10
C PRO A 102 -27.68 10.79 -9.06
N ALA A 103 -26.99 9.64 -9.20
CA ALA A 103 -27.42 8.57 -10.10
C ALA A 103 -28.73 7.92 -9.62
N LEU A 104 -28.93 7.84 -8.30
CA LEU A 104 -30.17 7.37 -7.68
C LEU A 104 -31.18 8.50 -7.40
N LYS A 105 -30.84 9.76 -7.75
CA LYS A 105 -31.61 10.97 -7.37
C LYS A 105 -31.94 11.00 -5.88
N PHE A 106 -30.97 10.61 -5.06
CA PHE A 106 -31.15 10.35 -3.65
C PHE A 106 -30.29 11.28 -2.81
N ASN A 107 -30.90 11.99 -1.86
CA ASN A 107 -30.21 12.75 -0.83
C ASN A 107 -30.93 12.52 0.49
N LYS A 108 -30.22 11.98 1.49
CA LYS A 108 -30.79 11.68 2.80
C LYS A 108 -29.74 11.81 3.89
N THR A 109 -30.18 12.34 5.03
CA THR A 109 -29.47 12.28 6.30
C THR A 109 -29.99 11.07 7.07
N PHE A 110 -29.09 10.18 7.45
CA PHE A 110 -29.39 8.97 8.22
C PHE A 110 -28.87 9.10 9.64
N THR A 111 -29.63 8.61 10.62
CA THR A 111 -29.09 8.40 11.97
C THR A 111 -28.30 7.09 11.99
N ILE A 112 -27.04 7.16 12.43
CA ILE A 112 -26.12 6.01 12.50
C ILE A 112 -26.64 5.04 13.57
N ASP A 113 -26.53 3.74 13.30
CA ASP A 113 -27.02 2.63 14.13
C ASP A 113 -28.56 2.57 14.29
N GLU A 114 -29.31 3.44 13.61
CA GLU A 114 -30.78 3.39 13.51
C GLU A 114 -31.26 3.18 12.07
N ASP A 115 -30.90 4.09 11.17
CA ASP A 115 -31.33 4.06 9.76
C ASP A 115 -30.24 3.55 8.81
N CYS A 116 -28.98 3.61 9.24
CA CYS A 116 -27.82 3.18 8.49
C CYS A 116 -26.74 2.60 9.39
N VAL A 117 -25.81 1.86 8.76
CA VAL A 117 -24.58 1.40 9.43
C VAL A 117 -23.39 2.06 8.75
N VAL A 118 -22.48 2.62 9.55
CA VAL A 118 -21.18 3.09 9.07
C VAL A 118 -20.15 2.02 9.39
N ILE A 119 -19.51 1.48 8.36
CA ILE A 119 -18.42 0.50 8.49
C ILE A 119 -17.10 1.25 8.35
N LEU A 120 -16.23 1.11 9.35
CA LEU A 120 -14.93 1.79 9.42
C LEU A 120 -13.86 0.96 8.73
N ASN A 121 -12.85 1.63 8.17
CA ASN A 121 -11.61 1.02 7.69
C ASN A 121 -10.72 0.59 8.83
N ASP A 122 -10.50 1.49 9.76
CA ASP A 122 -9.64 1.36 10.94
C ASP A 122 -10.31 2.16 12.07
N GLY A 123 -9.85 1.98 13.30
CA GLY A 123 -10.44 2.65 14.47
C GLY A 123 -10.38 4.18 14.43
N LEU A 124 -9.61 4.77 13.51
CA LEU A 124 -9.41 6.22 13.37
C LEU A 124 -10.06 6.83 12.12
N TYR A 125 -10.87 6.09 11.37
CA TYR A 125 -11.55 6.58 10.17
C TYR A 125 -10.57 7.10 9.09
N GLN A 126 -9.34 6.60 9.04
CA GLN A 126 -8.32 7.16 8.14
C GLN A 126 -8.38 6.55 6.74
N GLY A 127 -8.59 5.24 6.64
CA GLY A 127 -8.42 4.54 5.37
C GLY A 127 -6.95 4.26 5.08
N LEU A 128 -6.69 3.69 3.91
CA LEU A 128 -5.32 3.42 3.43
C LEU A 128 -4.75 4.56 2.58
N LEU A 129 -5.61 5.46 2.09
CA LEU A 129 -5.19 6.50 1.14
C LEU A 129 -4.07 7.41 1.69
N PRO A 130 -4.11 7.91 2.94
CA PRO A 130 -3.02 8.75 3.45
C PRO A 130 -1.65 8.06 3.46
N ALA A 131 -1.59 6.80 3.90
CA ALA A 131 -0.38 6.00 3.89
C ALA A 131 0.10 5.73 2.46
N ILE A 132 -0.82 5.35 1.57
CA ILE A 132 -0.54 5.14 0.14
C ILE A 132 -0.01 6.43 -0.53
N GLU A 133 -0.60 7.58 -0.23
CA GLU A 133 -0.17 8.88 -0.75
C GLU A 133 1.24 9.25 -0.30
N HIS A 134 1.56 9.04 0.98
CA HIS A 134 2.89 9.28 1.52
C HIS A 134 3.95 8.42 0.80
N VAL A 135 3.70 7.12 0.68
CA VAL A 135 4.63 6.19 0.01
C VAL A 135 4.71 6.50 -1.49
N ALA A 136 3.59 6.79 -2.15
CA ALA A 136 3.56 7.17 -3.56
C ALA A 136 4.37 8.45 -3.84
N TYR A 137 4.31 9.42 -2.93
CA TYR A 137 5.12 10.64 -3.01
C TYR A 137 6.62 10.33 -2.96
N LEU A 138 7.07 9.54 -1.98
CA LEU A 138 8.48 9.17 -1.85
C LEU A 138 8.98 8.36 -3.05
N LEU A 139 8.18 7.43 -3.56
CA LEU A 139 8.54 6.65 -4.75
C LEU A 139 8.63 7.51 -6.02
N ALA A 140 7.77 8.51 -6.15
CA ALA A 140 7.84 9.47 -7.26
C ALA A 140 9.15 10.28 -7.21
N GLU A 141 9.56 10.75 -6.02
CA GLU A 141 10.85 11.44 -5.83
C GLU A 141 12.04 10.55 -6.19
N CYS A 142 12.00 9.26 -5.77
CA CYS A 142 13.04 8.30 -6.13
C CYS A 142 13.12 8.09 -7.64
N ASP A 143 11.99 7.96 -8.34
CA ASP A 143 11.97 7.76 -9.79
C ASP A 143 12.47 8.98 -10.56
N ILE A 144 12.09 10.18 -10.12
CA ILE A 144 12.59 11.43 -10.70
C ILE A 144 14.10 11.55 -10.48
N SER A 145 14.57 11.31 -9.25
CA SER A 145 16.00 11.31 -8.92
C SER A 145 16.77 10.27 -9.72
N PHE A 146 16.19 9.08 -9.88
CA PHE A 146 16.77 8.01 -10.69
C PHE A 146 16.89 8.41 -12.16
N LYS A 147 15.84 9.03 -12.74
CA LYS A 147 15.91 9.60 -14.10
C LYS A 147 17.05 10.60 -14.22
N PHE A 148 17.15 11.57 -13.30
CA PHE A 148 18.22 12.58 -13.35
C PHE A 148 19.60 11.97 -13.17
N ALA A 149 19.77 11.00 -12.26
CA ALA A 149 21.02 10.27 -12.11
C ALA A 149 21.44 9.57 -13.42
N CYS A 150 20.50 8.91 -14.10
CA CYS A 150 20.76 8.28 -15.40
C CYS A 150 21.13 9.29 -16.50
N ILE A 151 20.57 10.50 -16.48
CA ILE A 151 20.91 11.57 -17.43
C ILE A 151 22.28 12.17 -17.11
N ASN A 152 22.56 12.45 -15.84
CA ASN A 152 23.80 13.09 -15.38
C ASN A 152 25.04 12.26 -15.71
N ILE A 153 24.94 10.92 -15.68
CA ILE A 153 26.04 10.03 -16.11
C ILE A 153 26.38 10.21 -17.59
N ARG A 154 25.43 10.67 -18.42
CA ARG A 154 25.67 10.95 -19.84
C ARG A 154 26.24 12.35 -20.09
N ILE A 155 26.27 13.21 -19.07
CA ILE A 155 26.79 14.57 -19.18
C ILE A 155 28.28 14.54 -18.81
N PRO A 156 29.20 14.74 -19.78
CA PRO A 156 30.63 14.63 -19.53
C PRO A 156 31.21 15.84 -18.78
N ALA A 157 30.52 16.98 -18.77
CA ALA A 157 31.04 18.24 -18.25
C ALA A 157 29.94 19.24 -17.90
N LEU A 158 30.19 20.09 -16.89
CA LEU A 158 29.44 21.32 -16.70
C LEU A 158 29.92 22.39 -17.69
N VAL A 159 28.97 23.09 -18.31
CA VAL A 159 29.19 24.08 -19.38
C VAL A 159 28.92 25.48 -18.82
N ASP A 160 29.94 26.33 -18.78
CA ASP A 160 29.79 27.77 -18.51
C ASP A 160 29.65 28.52 -19.84
N ALA A 161 28.53 29.23 -20.02
CA ALA A 161 28.19 29.88 -21.27
C ALA A 161 28.32 31.41 -21.15
N PRO A 162 29.32 32.04 -21.80
CA PRO A 162 29.61 33.46 -21.62
C PRO A 162 28.62 34.41 -22.32
N ASN A 163 27.74 33.91 -23.20
CA ASN A 163 26.75 34.71 -23.93
C ASN A 163 25.47 33.91 -24.26
N ASP A 164 24.38 34.62 -24.60
CA ASP A 164 23.06 34.01 -24.87
C ASP A 164 23.06 33.01 -26.04
N THR A 165 23.99 33.13 -26.99
CA THR A 165 24.11 32.20 -28.12
C THR A 165 24.69 30.87 -27.65
N ALA A 166 25.78 30.90 -26.87
CA ALA A 166 26.37 29.71 -26.26
C ALA A 166 25.40 29.02 -25.28
N LYS A 167 24.58 29.80 -24.57
CA LYS A 167 23.52 29.26 -23.69
C LYS A 167 22.50 28.43 -24.49
N ARG A 168 22.00 28.96 -25.62
CA ARG A 168 21.03 28.26 -26.47
C ARG A 168 21.62 26.98 -27.07
N GLU A 169 22.87 27.02 -27.50
CA GLU A 169 23.58 25.85 -28.03
C GLU A 169 23.78 24.77 -26.94
N ALA A 170 24.10 25.17 -25.71
CA ALA A 170 24.19 24.26 -24.57
C ALA A 170 22.82 23.65 -24.20
N GLU A 171 21.74 24.44 -24.19
CA GLU A 171 20.36 23.95 -23.94
C GLU A 171 19.93 22.92 -24.98
N GLU A 172 20.23 23.16 -26.27
CA GLU A 172 19.93 22.22 -27.34
C GLU A 172 20.76 20.92 -27.23
N PHE A 173 22.03 21.03 -26.82
CA PHE A 173 22.89 19.88 -26.53
C PHE A 173 22.33 19.02 -25.39
N PHE A 174 21.97 19.63 -24.24
CA PHE A 174 21.39 18.89 -23.11
C PHE A 174 20.04 18.24 -23.47
N LYS A 175 19.22 18.91 -24.28
CA LYS A 175 17.96 18.35 -24.78
C LYS A 175 18.20 17.12 -25.67
N GLN A 176 19.20 17.15 -26.55
CA GLN A 176 19.56 16.00 -27.38
C GLN A 176 20.08 14.80 -26.56
N ILE A 177 20.77 15.06 -25.44
CA ILE A 177 21.20 14.03 -24.48
C ILE A 177 20.00 13.42 -23.73
N GLU A 178 19.07 14.25 -23.24
CA GLU A 178 17.86 13.78 -22.55
C GLU A 178 16.99 12.92 -23.47
N GLU A 179 16.81 13.35 -24.73
CA GLU A 179 16.05 12.62 -25.75
C GLU A 179 16.78 11.37 -26.28
N GLY A 180 18.03 11.13 -25.85
CA GLY A 180 18.83 9.98 -26.26
C GLY A 180 19.21 9.96 -27.74
N LYS A 181 19.15 11.11 -28.43
CA LYS A 181 19.32 11.21 -29.89
C LYS A 181 20.78 11.19 -30.34
N LYS A 182 21.73 11.64 -29.51
CA LYS A 182 23.17 11.66 -29.84
C LYS A 182 24.04 11.52 -28.59
N ILE A 183 25.04 10.63 -28.63
CA ILE A 183 26.11 10.50 -27.62
C ILE A 183 27.48 10.90 -28.19
N GLY A 184 27.57 11.15 -29.50
CA GLY A 184 28.83 11.44 -30.18
C GLY A 184 28.73 12.65 -31.10
N VAL A 185 29.57 13.65 -30.80
CA VAL A 185 30.13 14.66 -31.71
C VAL A 185 29.14 15.64 -32.34
N ILE A 186 29.24 16.91 -31.96
CA ILE A 186 29.61 18.06 -32.83
C ILE A 186 29.95 19.19 -31.87
N GLY A 187 31.24 19.44 -31.72
CA GLY A 187 31.77 20.75 -31.38
C GLY A 187 33.04 20.88 -32.20
N ASP A 188 33.10 21.86 -33.10
CA ASP A 188 34.40 22.34 -33.56
C ASP A 188 35.29 22.54 -32.32
N GLU A 189 36.61 22.34 -32.42
CA GLU A 189 37.55 22.60 -31.31
C GLU A 189 37.27 23.94 -30.60
N THR A 190 36.75 24.93 -31.34
CA THR A 190 36.30 26.25 -30.85
C THR A 190 35.13 26.26 -29.85
N PHE A 191 34.28 25.23 -29.80
CA PHE A 191 33.20 25.12 -28.80
C PHE A 191 33.77 24.66 -27.45
N PHE A 192 34.62 23.63 -27.47
CA PHE A 192 35.28 23.13 -26.26
C PHE A 192 36.30 24.14 -25.68
N ASP A 193 36.99 24.90 -26.52
CA ASP A 193 37.93 25.96 -26.08
C ASP A 193 37.25 27.14 -25.38
N LYS A 194 35.97 27.39 -25.65
CA LYS A 194 35.18 28.46 -25.01
C LYS A 194 34.47 28.02 -23.73
N LEU A 195 34.55 26.74 -23.39
CA LEU A 195 33.86 26.14 -22.26
C LEU A 195 34.81 25.86 -21.13
N SER A 196 34.56 26.49 -19.99
CA SER A 196 35.20 26.12 -18.72
C SER A 196 34.65 24.75 -18.28
N VAL A 197 35.27 23.66 -18.74
CA VAL A 197 34.88 22.29 -18.37
C VAL A 197 35.27 22.02 -16.92
N TYR A 198 34.30 21.98 -16.02
CA TYR A 198 34.48 21.42 -14.69
C TYR A 198 34.13 19.93 -14.74
N ASN A 199 35.08 19.07 -14.36
CA ASN A 199 34.82 17.65 -14.16
C ASN A 199 33.76 17.50 -13.05
N TYR A 200 32.53 17.19 -13.44
CA TYR A 200 31.48 16.86 -12.51
C TYR A 200 31.77 15.46 -11.97
N ALA A 201 32.09 15.34 -10.68
CA ALA A 201 32.34 14.06 -10.05
C ALA A 201 31.04 13.25 -10.00
N ASN A 202 30.79 12.43 -11.02
CA ASN A 202 29.71 11.46 -11.01
C ASN A 202 30.08 10.33 -10.05
N SER A 203 29.41 10.23 -8.91
CA SER A 203 29.53 9.09 -8.02
C SER A 203 28.61 7.96 -8.50
N ASP A 204 29.16 6.93 -9.13
CA ASP A 204 28.43 5.70 -9.54
C ASP A 204 27.63 5.05 -8.39
N THR A 205 28.01 5.34 -7.14
CA THR A 205 27.31 4.90 -5.92
C THR A 205 25.90 5.46 -5.76
N SER A 206 25.54 6.56 -6.42
CA SER A 206 24.24 7.22 -6.26
C SER A 206 23.07 6.41 -6.81
N ILE A 207 23.25 5.70 -7.93
CA ILE A 207 22.18 4.88 -8.54
C ILE A 207 21.85 3.69 -7.66
N THR A 208 22.87 2.99 -7.14
CA THR A 208 22.67 1.86 -6.24
C THR A 208 21.87 2.32 -5.03
N HIS A 209 22.31 3.36 -4.31
CA HIS A 209 21.60 3.88 -3.13
C HIS A 209 20.14 4.28 -3.42
N LEU A 210 19.84 4.84 -4.61
CA LEU A 210 18.46 5.16 -5.00
C LEU A 210 17.59 3.89 -5.19
N ILE A 211 18.16 2.82 -5.75
CA ILE A 211 17.49 1.52 -5.86
C ILE A 211 17.24 0.93 -4.47
N GLU A 212 18.23 0.99 -3.58
CA GLU A 212 18.10 0.50 -2.19
C GLU A 212 17.01 1.26 -1.45
N LEU A 213 17.00 2.59 -1.56
CA LEU A 213 15.99 3.45 -0.95
C LEU A 213 14.59 3.13 -1.48
N LYS A 214 14.42 2.98 -2.79
CA LYS A 214 13.13 2.64 -3.40
C LYS A 214 12.62 1.28 -2.90
N GLN A 215 13.51 0.31 -2.78
CA GLN A 215 13.20 -1.00 -2.23
C GLN A 215 12.77 -0.89 -0.76
N TYR A 216 13.55 -0.19 0.06
CA TYR A 216 13.24 0.05 1.47
C TYR A 216 11.85 0.68 1.66
N ILE A 217 11.53 1.73 0.89
CA ILE A 217 10.21 2.41 0.94
C ILE A 217 9.07 1.44 0.61
N LEU A 218 9.19 0.67 -0.48
CA LEU A 218 8.19 -0.35 -0.82
C LEU A 218 8.06 -1.39 0.27
N GLY A 219 9.16 -1.67 0.97
CA GLY A 219 9.22 -2.65 2.02
C GLY A 219 8.50 -2.30 3.27
N THR A 220 8.81 -1.13 3.79
CA THR A 220 8.10 -0.57 4.95
C THR A 220 6.60 -0.56 4.68
N PHE A 221 6.17 -0.17 3.47
CA PHE A 221 4.75 -0.19 3.10
C PHE A 221 4.16 -1.60 3.07
N TYR A 222 4.84 -2.59 2.49
CA TYR A 222 4.33 -3.96 2.50
C TYR A 222 4.32 -4.57 3.90
N GLN A 223 5.28 -4.22 4.76
CA GLN A 223 5.30 -4.62 6.16
C GLN A 223 4.12 -4.02 6.94
N GLU A 224 3.79 -2.75 6.69
CA GLU A 224 2.60 -2.10 7.25
C GLU A 224 1.29 -2.77 6.77
N LEU A 225 1.30 -3.30 5.55
CA LEU A 225 0.25 -4.16 5.00
C LEU A 225 0.44 -5.65 5.32
N GLY A 226 1.27 -6.01 6.30
CA GLY A 226 1.49 -7.39 6.78
C GLY A 226 1.92 -8.39 5.72
N ILE A 227 2.46 -7.91 4.61
CA ILE A 227 3.09 -8.72 3.58
C ILE A 227 4.59 -8.76 3.88
N LYS A 228 5.10 -9.98 4.12
CA LYS A 228 6.54 -10.20 4.21
C LYS A 228 7.19 -9.85 2.88
N SER A 229 8.02 -8.82 2.89
CA SER A 229 8.83 -8.44 1.74
C SER A 229 10.29 -8.54 2.15
N THR A 230 10.99 -9.53 1.62
CA THR A 230 12.41 -9.76 1.91
C THR A 230 13.26 -8.77 1.12
N PHE A 231 13.71 -7.71 1.77
CA PHE A 231 14.74 -6.81 1.23
C PHE A 231 16.10 -7.34 1.63
N ASN A 232 16.60 -8.31 0.88
CA ASN A 232 17.99 -8.71 1.06
C ASN A 232 18.73 -8.61 -0.26
N MET A 233 19.50 -7.53 -0.42
CA MET A 233 20.48 -7.39 -1.49
C MET A 233 21.78 -8.13 -1.18
N LYS A 234 21.99 -8.58 0.07
CA LYS A 234 23.06 -9.51 0.42
C LYS A 234 22.48 -10.89 0.62
N ARG A 235 22.86 -11.79 -0.28
CA ARG A 235 22.52 -13.20 -0.30
C ARG A 235 23.29 -13.97 0.79
N GLU A 236 23.24 -13.49 2.03
CA GLU A 236 23.73 -14.21 3.20
C GLU A 236 22.51 -14.62 4.04
N ALA A 237 22.44 -15.92 4.32
CA ALA A 237 21.30 -16.62 4.86
C ALA A 237 20.76 -15.94 6.13
N ILE A 238 19.50 -15.51 6.08
CA ILE A 238 18.74 -15.32 7.32
C ILE A 238 18.50 -16.74 7.85
N ASN A 239 19.02 -17.04 9.05
CA ASN A 239 18.60 -18.23 9.77
C ASN A 239 17.08 -18.16 9.96
N GLU A 240 16.35 -19.21 9.60
CA GLU A 240 14.88 -19.26 9.69
C GLU A 240 14.35 -18.86 11.08
N ALA A 241 15.15 -19.04 12.12
CA ALA A 241 14.88 -18.59 13.49
C ALA A 241 14.80 -17.05 13.66
N GLU A 242 15.64 -16.26 12.98
CA GLU A 242 15.57 -14.79 13.04
C GLU A 242 14.46 -14.24 12.14
N ALA A 243 14.12 -14.97 11.06
CA ALA A 243 13.02 -14.62 10.17
C ALA A 243 11.65 -14.76 10.84
N GLY A 244 11.50 -15.65 11.84
CA GLY A 244 10.24 -15.91 12.55
C GLY A 244 9.93 -14.91 13.67
N MET A 245 10.94 -14.39 14.38
CA MET A 245 10.71 -13.42 15.47
C MET A 245 10.18 -12.05 14.98
N SER A 246 10.39 -11.71 13.72
CA SER A 246 9.85 -10.48 13.11
C SER A 246 8.41 -10.64 12.61
N ASP A 247 7.87 -11.87 12.57
CA ASP A 247 6.53 -12.12 11.99
C ASP A 247 5.39 -11.65 12.91
N SER A 248 5.64 -11.55 14.22
CA SER A 248 4.63 -11.16 15.23
C SER A 248 4.18 -9.69 15.15
N ILE A 249 4.98 -8.80 14.55
CA ILE A 249 4.72 -7.34 14.48
C ILE A 249 3.93 -6.95 13.21
N LEU A 250 3.82 -7.85 12.22
CA LEU A 250 3.33 -7.51 10.87
C LEU A 250 1.80 -7.30 10.75
N PHE A 251 1.00 -7.72 11.72
CA PHE A 251 -0.46 -7.84 11.55
C PHE A 251 -1.38 -6.84 12.29
N PRO A 252 -0.96 -6.00 13.26
CA PRO A 252 -1.91 -5.20 14.05
C PRO A 252 -2.88 -4.36 13.21
N SER A 253 -2.39 -3.70 12.15
CA SER A 253 -3.20 -2.86 11.26
C SER A 253 -4.25 -3.65 10.48
N ILE A 254 -3.89 -4.81 9.95
CA ILE A 254 -4.79 -5.61 9.10
C ILE A 254 -5.81 -6.36 9.94
N ASP A 255 -5.40 -6.88 11.09
CA ASP A 255 -6.30 -7.54 12.03
C ASP A 255 -7.34 -6.53 12.53
N GLU A 256 -6.93 -5.29 12.84
CA GLU A 256 -7.87 -4.20 13.16
C GLU A 256 -8.82 -3.91 11.98
N MET A 257 -8.30 -3.80 10.75
CA MET A 257 -9.16 -3.57 9.57
C MET A 257 -10.17 -4.70 9.36
N LEU A 258 -9.77 -5.95 9.60
CA LEU A 258 -10.65 -7.12 9.53
C LEU A 258 -11.69 -7.10 10.65
N GLU A 259 -11.31 -6.74 11.86
CA GLU A 259 -12.22 -6.60 13.00
C GLU A 259 -13.29 -5.55 12.71
N GLN A 260 -12.89 -4.38 12.18
CA GLN A 260 -13.85 -3.33 11.80
C GLN A 260 -14.80 -3.77 10.66
N GLU A 261 -14.33 -4.59 9.72
CA GLU A 261 -15.21 -5.24 8.73
C GLU A 261 -16.22 -6.17 9.40
N GLN A 262 -15.77 -7.04 10.31
CA GLN A 262 -16.63 -8.01 10.99
C GLN A 262 -17.70 -7.31 11.84
N ILE A 263 -17.29 -6.33 12.67
CA ILE A 263 -18.21 -5.52 13.48
C ILE A 263 -19.22 -4.79 12.59
N GLY A 264 -18.75 -4.20 11.49
CA GLY A 264 -19.59 -3.48 10.54
C GLY A 264 -20.64 -4.38 9.88
N TRP A 265 -20.22 -5.52 9.34
CA TRP A 265 -21.13 -6.46 8.69
C TRP A 265 -22.07 -7.14 9.67
N ASP A 266 -21.66 -7.40 10.91
CA ASP A 266 -22.54 -7.92 11.96
C ASP A 266 -23.66 -6.94 12.29
N LYS A 267 -23.36 -5.63 12.35
CA LYS A 267 -24.38 -4.59 12.51
C LYS A 267 -25.33 -4.54 11.30
N VAL A 268 -24.80 -4.61 10.07
CA VAL A 268 -25.61 -4.62 8.84
C VAL A 268 -26.52 -5.85 8.80
N ASN A 269 -25.99 -7.03 9.13
CA ASN A 269 -26.73 -8.28 9.18
C ASN A 269 -27.89 -8.20 10.20
N LYS A 270 -27.64 -7.64 11.39
CA LYS A 270 -28.67 -7.42 12.42
C LYS A 270 -29.73 -6.41 11.99
N MET A 271 -29.33 -5.29 11.38
CA MET A 271 -30.23 -4.19 11.02
C MET A 271 -31.08 -4.50 9.79
N PHE A 272 -30.50 -5.15 8.77
CA PHE A 272 -31.14 -5.33 7.47
C PHE A 272 -31.47 -6.79 7.12
N GLY A 273 -31.12 -7.75 7.97
CA GLY A 273 -31.40 -9.17 7.78
C GLY A 273 -30.55 -9.84 6.69
N THR A 274 -29.34 -9.33 6.44
CA THR A 274 -28.37 -9.95 5.53
C THR A 274 -27.53 -11.02 6.24
N ASN A 275 -26.75 -11.80 5.48
CA ASN A 275 -25.83 -12.81 6.01
C ASN A 275 -24.45 -12.71 5.32
N VAL A 276 -23.89 -11.50 5.34
CA VAL A 276 -22.58 -11.23 4.74
C VAL A 276 -21.48 -11.70 5.69
N LYS A 277 -20.49 -12.42 5.16
CA LYS A 277 -19.31 -12.84 5.91
C LYS A 277 -18.06 -12.31 5.23
N VAL A 278 -17.06 -11.94 6.03
CA VAL A 278 -15.79 -11.39 5.57
C VAL A 278 -14.61 -12.22 6.08
N ARG A 279 -13.63 -12.46 5.20
CA ARG A 279 -12.37 -13.14 5.54
C ARG A 279 -11.19 -12.49 4.81
N LEU A 280 -9.99 -12.71 5.32
CA LEU A 280 -8.75 -12.40 4.59
C LEU A 280 -8.64 -13.33 3.37
N LYS A 281 -7.97 -12.83 2.33
CA LYS A 281 -7.75 -13.54 1.06
C LYS A 281 -6.28 -13.51 0.67
N SER A 282 -5.86 -14.46 -0.18
CA SER A 282 -4.54 -14.45 -0.84
C SER A 282 -3.41 -14.52 0.20
N VAL A 283 -2.32 -13.78 -0.04
CA VAL A 283 -1.15 -13.69 0.83
C VAL A 283 -1.48 -13.40 2.29
N TRP A 284 -2.60 -12.70 2.58
CA TRP A 284 -3.02 -12.41 3.94
C TRP A 284 -3.68 -13.61 4.63
N TYR A 285 -4.35 -14.47 3.88
CA TYR A 285 -4.90 -15.72 4.41
C TYR A 285 -3.75 -16.68 4.75
N ASP A 286 -2.86 -16.93 3.80
CA ASP A 286 -1.72 -17.84 3.98
C ASP A 286 -0.79 -17.37 5.11
N ALA A 287 -0.59 -16.05 5.24
CA ALA A 287 0.24 -15.49 6.28
C ALA A 287 -0.40 -15.60 7.67
N LYS A 288 -1.74 -15.50 7.75
CA LYS A 288 -2.48 -15.74 8.99
C LYS A 288 -2.47 -17.21 9.40
N GLU A 289 -2.74 -18.13 8.46
CA GLU A 289 -2.71 -19.58 8.71
C GLU A 289 -1.34 -20.04 9.24
N LYS A 290 -0.25 -19.53 8.66
CA LYS A 290 1.11 -19.82 9.14
C LYS A 290 1.35 -19.31 10.56
N LYS A 291 0.84 -18.12 10.89
CA LYS A 291 0.94 -17.54 12.23
C LYS A 291 0.18 -18.41 13.23
N ASP A 292 -1.07 -18.75 12.94
CA ASP A 292 -1.91 -19.57 13.80
C ASP A 292 -1.25 -20.93 14.07
N LEU A 293 -0.74 -21.60 13.02
CA LEU A 293 0.01 -22.86 13.15
C LEU A 293 1.29 -22.70 14.00
N SER A 294 2.02 -21.59 13.86
CA SER A 294 3.22 -21.34 14.66
C SER A 294 2.89 -21.13 16.15
N THR A 295 1.78 -20.46 16.46
CA THR A 295 1.30 -20.27 17.82
C THR A 295 0.86 -21.59 18.44
N GLU A 296 0.10 -22.41 17.70
CA GLU A 296 -0.30 -23.75 18.16
C GLU A 296 0.92 -24.65 18.45
N LEU A 297 1.95 -24.60 17.60
CA LEU A 297 3.19 -25.35 17.84
C LEU A 297 3.91 -24.86 19.10
N MET A 298 4.03 -23.54 19.29
CA MET A 298 4.64 -22.96 20.50
C MET A 298 3.85 -23.32 21.78
N GLU A 299 2.53 -23.24 21.74
CA GLU A 299 1.67 -23.66 22.86
C GLU A 299 1.87 -25.15 23.18
N SER A 300 1.95 -26.01 22.16
CA SER A 300 2.21 -27.44 22.35
C SER A 300 3.61 -27.75 22.90
N GLU A 301 4.61 -26.89 22.65
CA GLU A 301 5.96 -27.02 23.21
C GLU A 301 6.02 -26.54 24.66
N ILE A 302 5.27 -25.49 25.01
CA ILE A 302 5.12 -25.00 26.39
C ILE A 302 4.41 -26.06 27.25
N GLU A 303 3.30 -26.64 26.78
CA GLU A 303 2.59 -27.71 27.49
C GLU A 303 3.47 -28.95 27.74
N LYS A 304 4.34 -29.31 26.79
CA LYS A 304 5.31 -30.41 26.96
C LYS A 304 6.38 -30.09 28.01
N ASN A 305 6.81 -28.84 28.11
CA ASN A 305 7.82 -28.43 29.08
C ASN A 305 7.25 -28.31 30.51
N GLU A 306 6.01 -27.81 30.65
CA GLU A 306 5.31 -27.74 31.94
C GLU A 306 4.92 -29.12 32.48
N GLY A 307 4.58 -30.07 31.61
CA GLY A 307 4.33 -31.47 31.99
C GLY A 307 5.58 -32.19 32.52
N THR A 308 6.79 -31.71 32.21
CA THR A 308 8.04 -32.33 32.70
C THR A 308 8.48 -31.75 34.05
N SER A 309 8.00 -30.55 34.42
CA SER A 309 8.39 -29.89 35.68
C SER A 309 7.53 -30.34 36.89
N GLN A 310 6.28 -30.74 36.66
CA GLN A 310 5.43 -31.27 37.74
C GLN A 310 5.81 -32.69 38.19
N ASP A 311 6.42 -33.50 37.31
CA ASP A 311 6.92 -34.84 37.67
C ASP A 311 8.24 -34.79 38.48
N GLU A 312 9.00 -33.68 38.43
CA GLU A 312 10.21 -33.52 39.24
C GLU A 312 9.93 -33.02 40.66
N GLU A 313 8.94 -32.14 40.88
CA GLU A 313 8.55 -31.69 42.23
C GLU A 313 7.81 -32.79 43.02
N ALA A 314 6.95 -33.59 42.38
CA ALA A 314 6.28 -34.72 43.04
C ALA A 314 7.27 -35.84 43.45
N ASN A 315 8.41 -35.97 42.76
CA ASN A 315 9.44 -36.95 43.07
C ASN A 315 10.50 -36.43 44.08
N ALA A 316 10.48 -35.12 44.38
CA ALA A 316 11.29 -34.51 45.42
C ALA A 316 10.62 -34.58 46.80
N GLU A 317 9.30 -34.38 46.90
CA GLU A 317 8.57 -34.50 48.19
C GLU A 317 8.52 -35.95 48.71
N VAL A 318 8.43 -36.95 47.84
CA VAL A 318 8.43 -38.37 48.27
C VAL A 318 9.78 -38.81 48.84
N LYS A 319 10.90 -38.16 48.47
CA LYS A 319 12.24 -38.50 49.00
C LYS A 319 12.56 -37.86 50.34
N GLU A 320 11.88 -36.78 50.75
CA GLU A 320 12.11 -36.14 52.05
C GLU A 320 11.34 -36.81 53.20
N GLU A 321 10.20 -37.46 52.95
CA GLU A 321 9.49 -38.21 53.99
C GLU A 321 10.16 -39.55 54.36
N ASP A 322 10.78 -40.23 53.40
CA ASP A 322 11.47 -41.51 53.64
C ASP A 322 12.82 -41.37 54.38
N GLN A 323 13.40 -40.16 54.47
CA GLN A 323 14.65 -39.92 55.22
C GLN A 323 14.45 -39.50 56.68
N LYS A 324 13.21 -39.37 57.17
CA LYS A 324 12.92 -39.02 58.58
C LYS A 324 12.50 -40.19 59.47
N ASN A 325 12.41 -41.40 58.94
CA ASN A 325 11.97 -42.60 59.68
C ASN A 325 12.97 -43.79 59.60
N GLU A 326 14.28 -43.52 59.62
CA GLU A 326 15.31 -44.53 59.98
C GLU A 326 16.13 -44.11 61.21
#